data_AF-A0A0D9XXA9-F1
#
_entry.id   AF-A0A0D9XXA9-F1
#
_cell.length_a   1.000
_cell.length_b   1.000
_cell.length_c   1.000
_cell.angle_alpha   90.00
_cell.angle_beta   90.00
_cell.angle_gamma   90.00
#
_symmetry.space_group_name_H-M   'P 1'
#
loop_
_entity.id
_entity.type
_entity.pdbx_description
1 polymer ?
#
loop_
_entity_poly.entity_id
_entity_poly.type
_entity_poly.pdbx_seq_one_letter_code
_entity_poly.pdbx_strand_id
1 'polypeptide(L)'
;MATWWRPRSRAIPFLPLLILAPLFYSIFTTYNSDPAEAGKVSSDVVTVGKHSYSKVGRSMAILNTFISFMQVSMPTSNVIILTDPNSKFSLNHGSAAILPIEGNYTRENLMLQRIRSYIAFLEQRLEELETMEDVYHIIFTDSDIAVVTDLGDIFKIYPNCHLALTFRNNKGQPLNSGFVAVRGTRDGVSKAVEFFKEVLEAYQLNYMKASRMLGDQLALVWVVKSHLPSAFRKFSKHED
;
A
#
# COMPACT_ATOMS: atom_id res chain seq x y z
N MET A 1 -0.02 -12.23 -20.50
CA MET A 1 -1.45 -12.05 -20.84
C MET A 1 -2.13 -11.47 -19.60
N ALA A 2 -2.55 -10.21 -19.60
CA ALA A 2 -3.14 -9.55 -18.44
C ALA A 2 -4.61 -9.94 -18.29
N THR A 3 -4.98 -10.50 -17.15
CA THR A 3 -6.32 -10.97 -16.81
C THR A 3 -6.94 -10.07 -15.74
N TRP A 4 -8.25 -9.81 -15.85
CA TRP A 4 -8.94 -8.72 -15.16
C TRP A 4 -10.07 -9.22 -14.27
N TRP A 5 -10.29 -8.57 -13.11
CA TRP A 5 -11.42 -8.81 -12.22
C TRP A 5 -12.08 -7.50 -11.77
N ARG A 6 -13.41 -7.50 -11.63
CA ARG A 6 -14.19 -6.48 -10.91
C ARG A 6 -14.82 -7.15 -9.69
N PRO A 7 -14.75 -6.56 -8.48
CA PRO A 7 -15.51 -7.08 -7.35
C PRO A 7 -17.01 -6.91 -7.62
N ARG A 8 -17.72 -8.02 -7.77
CA ARG A 8 -19.18 -8.05 -7.62
C ARG A 8 -19.47 -8.54 -6.22
N SER A 9 -19.96 -7.64 -5.38
CA SER A 9 -20.51 -7.96 -4.07
C SER A 9 -21.79 -8.78 -4.23
N ARG A 10 -21.72 -10.07 -3.88
CA ARG A 10 -22.90 -10.86 -3.51
C ARG A 10 -22.55 -11.66 -2.26
N ALA A 11 -23.30 -11.43 -1.19
CA ALA A 11 -23.23 -12.20 0.04
C ALA A 11 -23.83 -13.60 -0.22
N ILE A 12 -23.06 -14.66 0.08
CA ILE A 12 -23.52 -16.06 0.13
C ILE A 12 -22.79 -16.71 1.33
N PRO A 13 -23.47 -17.56 2.14
CA PRO A 13 -23.03 -17.90 3.48
C PRO A 13 -21.91 -18.95 3.52
N PHE A 14 -21.16 -18.88 4.62
CA PHE A 14 -20.03 -19.70 5.03
C PHE A 14 -20.28 -21.22 4.94
N LEU A 15 -19.28 -21.94 4.44
CA LEU A 15 -18.92 -23.28 4.89
C LEU A 15 -17.38 -23.37 4.98
N PRO A 16 -16.78 -23.81 6.10
CA PRO A 16 -15.35 -23.72 6.33
C PRO A 16 -14.67 -24.96 5.74
N LEU A 17 -13.76 -24.76 4.79
CA LEU A 17 -12.90 -25.84 4.33
C LEU A 17 -11.49 -25.27 4.08
N LEU A 18 -10.53 -25.78 4.85
CA LEU A 18 -9.08 -25.72 4.67
C LEU A 18 -8.60 -24.85 3.50
N ILE A 19 -8.02 -23.69 3.79
CA ILE A 19 -7.23 -22.96 2.81
C ILE A 19 -5.90 -22.62 3.48
N LEU A 20 -4.82 -23.21 2.95
CA LEU A 20 -3.47 -22.67 3.04
C LEU A 20 -3.53 -21.23 2.51
N ALA A 21 -3.73 -20.29 3.41
CA ALA A 21 -3.84 -18.87 3.10
C ALA A 21 -2.42 -18.36 2.85
N PRO A 22 -2.11 -17.80 1.67
CA PRO A 22 -0.86 -17.08 1.51
C PRO A 22 -0.89 -15.87 2.44
N LEU A 23 0.18 -15.72 3.20
CA LEU A 23 0.33 -14.74 4.26
C LEU A 23 0.73 -13.39 3.64
N PHE A 24 0.05 -12.30 4.01
CA PHE A 24 0.35 -10.97 3.48
C PHE A 24 1.18 -10.11 4.40
N TYR A 25 1.98 -9.23 3.80
CA TYR A 25 2.49 -8.02 4.45
C TYR A 25 1.63 -6.83 4.05
N SER A 26 0.95 -6.20 5.00
CA SER A 26 0.31 -4.89 4.80
C SER A 26 1.26 -3.79 5.20
N ILE A 27 1.60 -2.88 4.29
CA ILE A 27 2.73 -1.96 4.43
C ILE A 27 2.29 -0.49 4.38
N PHE A 28 2.48 0.22 5.49
CA PHE A 28 2.12 1.65 5.65
C PHE A 28 3.30 2.57 5.35
N THR A 29 3.06 3.83 4.95
CA THR A 29 4.11 4.86 4.80
C THR A 29 3.78 6.15 5.56
N THR A 30 4.55 6.38 6.61
CA THR A 30 5.10 7.67 7.09
C THR A 30 4.23 8.60 7.94
N TYR A 31 4.61 8.68 9.21
CA TYR A 31 4.31 9.80 10.10
C TYR A 31 5.60 10.55 10.43
N ASN A 32 5.57 11.87 10.38
CA ASN A 32 6.45 12.67 11.22
C ASN A 32 5.57 13.22 12.34
N SER A 33 5.76 12.69 13.54
CA SER A 33 5.05 13.14 14.72
C SER A 33 6.05 13.30 15.85
N ASP A 34 6.51 14.53 16.08
CA ASP A 34 7.24 14.86 17.29
C ASP A 34 6.21 15.08 18.42
N PRO A 35 6.24 14.29 19.51
CA PRO A 35 5.32 14.44 20.64
C PRO A 35 5.44 15.82 21.31
N ALA A 36 6.57 16.50 21.12
CA ALA A 36 6.80 17.86 21.60
C ALA A 36 5.87 18.90 20.95
N GLU A 37 5.32 18.63 19.76
CA GLU A 37 4.33 19.51 19.12
C GLU A 37 2.90 19.30 19.65
N ALA A 38 2.63 18.23 20.41
CA ALA A 38 1.32 17.96 21.00
C ALA A 38 0.93 18.96 22.11
N GLY A 39 1.90 19.69 22.67
CA GLY A 39 1.70 20.69 23.72
C GLY A 39 1.34 22.10 23.22
N LYS A 40 1.45 22.37 21.92
CA LYS A 40 0.90 23.60 21.34
C LYS A 40 -0.57 23.36 21.05
N VAL A 41 -1.46 24.14 21.67
CA VAL A 41 -2.90 24.18 21.37
C VAL A 41 -3.04 24.53 19.88
N SER A 42 -3.10 23.50 19.05
CA SER A 42 -3.35 23.60 17.62
C SER A 42 -4.86 23.75 17.43
N SER A 43 -5.25 24.68 16.57
CA SER A 43 -6.62 24.89 16.08
C SER A 43 -7.22 23.68 15.35
N ASP A 44 -6.50 22.58 15.17
CA ASP A 44 -6.89 21.40 14.37
C ASP A 44 -7.46 20.26 15.24
N VAL A 45 -8.37 20.57 16.15
CA VAL A 45 -9.14 19.54 16.86
C VAL A 45 -10.32 19.12 15.99
N VAL A 46 -10.40 17.83 15.66
CA VAL A 46 -11.53 17.25 14.91
C VAL A 46 -12.36 16.40 15.85
N THR A 47 -13.66 16.65 15.90
CA THR A 47 -14.61 15.87 16.69
C THR A 47 -15.37 14.89 15.81
N VAL A 48 -15.35 13.61 16.17
CA VAL A 48 -16.12 12.54 15.54
C VAL A 48 -16.98 11.89 16.62
N GLY A 49 -18.30 12.03 16.51
CA GLY A 49 -19.23 11.60 17.56
C GLY A 49 -18.96 12.33 18.87
N LYS A 50 -18.62 11.59 19.93
CA LYS A 50 -18.30 12.12 21.27
C LYS A 50 -16.80 12.22 21.55
N HIS A 51 -15.95 11.95 20.55
CA HIS A 51 -14.50 11.96 20.71
C HIS A 51 -13.87 13.12 19.94
N SER A 52 -12.94 13.83 20.58
CA SER A 52 -12.15 14.88 19.95
C SER A 52 -10.71 14.40 19.78
N TYR A 53 -10.17 14.61 18.59
CA TYR A 53 -8.84 14.15 18.20
C TYR A 53 -7.97 15.35 17.83
N SER A 54 -6.74 15.37 18.35
CA SER A 54 -5.66 16.17 17.77
C SER A 54 -5.28 15.59 16.40
N LYS A 55 -4.51 16.32 15.60
CA LYS A 55 -3.98 15.83 14.32
C LYS A 55 -3.25 14.47 14.47
N VAL A 56 -2.40 14.35 15.49
CA VAL A 56 -1.67 13.09 15.80
C VAL A 56 -2.63 12.02 16.33
N GLY A 57 -3.55 12.38 17.23
CA GLY A 57 -4.53 11.45 17.77
C GLY A 57 -5.44 10.85 16.69
N ARG A 58 -5.85 11.66 15.71
CA ARG A 58 -6.65 11.22 14.56
C ARG A 58 -5.88 10.23 13.70
N SER A 59 -4.63 10.54 13.38
CA SER A 59 -3.74 9.66 12.63
C SER A 59 -3.58 8.30 13.30
N MET A 60 -3.30 8.28 14.61
CA MET A 60 -3.18 7.03 15.37
C MET A 60 -4.49 6.26 15.45
N ALA A 61 -5.64 6.94 15.56
CA ALA A 61 -6.95 6.30 15.55
C ALA A 61 -7.22 5.60 14.20
N ILE A 62 -6.90 6.25 13.08
CA ILE A 62 -7.01 5.67 11.73
C ILE A 62 -6.10 4.45 11.62
N LEU A 63 -4.83 4.56 12.01
CA LEU A 63 -3.87 3.46 11.97
C LEU A 63 -4.34 2.26 12.82
N ASN A 64 -4.79 2.48 14.05
CA ASN A 64 -5.27 1.42 14.93
C ASN A 64 -6.54 0.76 14.37
N THR A 65 -7.45 1.55 13.79
CA THR A 65 -8.66 1.03 13.13
C THR A 65 -8.27 0.16 11.94
N PHE A 66 -7.32 0.62 11.12
CA PHE A 66 -6.81 -0.15 9.98
C PHE A 66 -6.20 -1.49 10.42
N ILE A 67 -5.31 -1.48 11.42
CA ILE A 67 -4.69 -2.71 11.96
C ILE A 67 -5.78 -3.68 12.46
N SER A 68 -6.76 -3.17 13.21
CA SER A 68 -7.88 -3.97 13.71
C SER A 68 -8.71 -4.57 12.57
N PHE A 69 -8.90 -3.81 11.48
CA PHE A 69 -9.62 -4.29 10.31
C PHE A 69 -8.89 -5.42 9.61
N MET A 70 -7.57 -5.28 9.42
CA MET A 70 -6.73 -6.31 8.82
C MET A 70 -6.70 -7.59 9.65
N GLN A 71 -6.68 -7.48 10.99
CA GLN A 71 -6.78 -8.64 11.88
C GLN A 71 -8.10 -9.40 11.73
N VAL A 72 -9.18 -8.72 11.34
CA VAL A 72 -10.49 -9.35 11.12
C VAL A 72 -10.62 -9.91 9.70
N SER A 73 -10.21 -9.14 8.68
CA SER A 73 -10.39 -9.52 7.28
C SER A 73 -9.32 -10.45 6.73
N MET A 74 -8.11 -10.38 7.28
CA MET A 74 -6.94 -11.16 6.88
C MET A 74 -6.16 -11.65 8.12
N PRO A 75 -6.78 -12.47 8.99
CA PRO A 75 -6.29 -12.78 10.34
C PRO A 75 -4.93 -13.48 10.37
N THR A 76 -4.54 -14.16 9.29
CA THR A 76 -3.24 -14.83 9.18
C THR A 76 -2.13 -13.90 8.71
N SER A 77 -2.44 -12.69 8.23
CA SER A 77 -1.46 -11.78 7.64
C SER A 77 -0.65 -11.03 8.68
N ASN A 78 0.61 -10.76 8.34
CA ASN A 78 1.51 -9.94 9.14
C ASN A 78 1.34 -8.47 8.73
N VAL A 79 1.11 -7.58 9.70
CA VAL A 79 1.05 -6.14 9.40
C VAL A 79 2.42 -5.51 9.68
N ILE A 80 2.98 -4.77 8.72
CA ILE A 80 4.25 -4.05 8.86
C ILE A 80 4.01 -2.57 8.60
N ILE A 81 4.44 -1.71 9.50
CA ILE A 81 4.30 -0.26 9.36
C ILE A 81 5.65 0.32 8.94
N LEU A 82 5.80 0.79 7.69
CA LEU A 82 7.01 1.55 7.30
C LEU A 82 6.88 2.98 7.78
N THR A 83 7.92 3.46 8.44
CA THR A 83 7.87 4.78 9.04
C THR A 83 9.22 5.47 9.05
N ASP A 84 9.19 6.79 9.29
CA ASP A 84 10.38 7.58 9.57
C ASP A 84 11.07 7.04 10.84
N PRO A 85 12.38 6.75 10.82
CA PRO A 85 13.14 6.34 12.00
C PRO A 85 13.02 7.30 13.19
N ASN A 86 12.71 8.57 12.94
CA ASN A 86 12.50 9.58 13.97
C ASN A 86 11.07 9.59 14.54
N SER A 87 10.17 8.73 14.02
CA SER A 87 8.79 8.62 14.51
C SER A 87 8.77 8.11 15.94
N LYS A 88 8.13 8.87 16.84
CA LYS A 88 7.95 8.46 18.24
C LYS A 88 6.51 8.00 18.47
N PHE A 89 6.19 6.77 18.07
CA PHE A 89 4.94 6.12 18.45
C PHE A 89 5.18 4.64 18.77
N SER A 90 4.35 4.10 19.65
CA SER A 90 4.27 2.67 19.93
C SER A 90 2.93 2.13 19.44
N LEU A 91 2.94 0.88 18.98
CA LEU A 91 1.72 0.14 18.67
C LEU A 91 1.30 -0.63 19.91
N ASN A 92 0.06 -0.44 20.35
CA ASN A 92 -0.48 -1.12 21.52
C ASN A 92 -1.07 -2.51 21.20
N HIS A 93 -1.08 -2.92 19.92
CA HIS A 93 -1.75 -4.13 19.44
C HIS A 93 -0.76 -5.11 18.78
N GLY A 94 -0.66 -6.31 19.37
CA GLY A 94 0.41 -7.30 19.17
C GLY A 94 0.35 -8.15 17.89
N SER A 95 0.01 -7.58 16.74
CA SER A 95 0.22 -8.28 15.44
C SER A 95 0.84 -7.40 14.35
N ALA A 96 1.11 -6.12 14.65
CA ALA A 96 1.74 -5.20 13.73
C ALA A 96 3.18 -4.91 14.18
N ALA A 97 4.13 -5.07 13.26
CA ALA A 97 5.52 -4.70 13.47
C ALA A 97 5.78 -3.31 12.89
N ILE A 98 6.68 -2.54 13.50
CA ILE A 98 7.17 -1.27 12.94
C ILE A 98 8.49 -1.57 12.24
N LEU A 99 8.65 -1.10 11.01
CA LEU A 99 9.90 -1.18 10.27
C LEU A 99 10.32 0.23 9.85
N PRO A 100 11.27 0.85 10.57
CA PRO A 100 11.86 2.12 10.17
C PRO A 100 12.56 1.99 8.81
N ILE A 101 12.35 2.94 7.90
CA ILE A 101 13.05 3.01 6.62
C ILE A 101 13.77 4.35 6.51
N GLU A 102 15.05 4.35 6.17
CA GLU A 102 15.79 5.59 5.99
C GLU A 102 15.26 6.43 4.81
N GLY A 103 15.32 7.75 4.95
CA GLY A 103 15.02 8.66 3.85
C GLY A 103 14.50 10.04 4.25
N ASN A 104 13.82 10.70 3.32
CA ASN A 104 13.37 12.08 3.48
C ASN A 104 11.85 12.16 3.63
N TYR A 105 11.40 12.38 4.85
CA TYR A 105 9.99 12.46 5.23
C TYR A 105 9.45 13.90 5.32
N THR A 106 10.13 14.87 4.69
CA THR A 106 9.54 16.21 4.57
C THR A 106 8.27 16.17 3.74
N ARG A 107 7.35 17.11 4.00
CA ARG A 107 6.04 17.16 3.35
C ARG A 107 6.11 17.13 1.81
N GLU A 108 7.14 17.74 1.23
CA GLU A 108 7.38 17.80 -0.22
C GLU A 108 7.89 16.48 -0.81
N ASN A 109 8.38 15.56 0.01
CA ASN A 109 9.00 14.31 -0.42
C ASN A 109 8.19 13.06 -0.06
N LEU A 110 7.11 13.16 0.71
CA LEU A 110 6.36 12.00 1.21
C LEU A 110 5.96 11.00 0.11
N MET A 111 5.44 11.46 -1.04
CA MET A 111 5.04 10.57 -2.14
C MET A 111 6.24 9.91 -2.83
N LEU A 112 7.36 10.63 -2.96
CA LEU A 112 8.60 10.07 -3.50
C LEU A 112 9.21 9.05 -2.52
N GLN A 113 9.22 9.40 -1.24
CA GLN A 113 9.74 8.58 -0.16
C GLN A 113 8.91 7.31 0.03
N ARG A 114 7.59 7.36 -0.22
CA ARG A 114 6.73 6.17 -0.30
C ARG A 114 7.25 5.15 -1.30
N ILE A 115 7.55 5.57 -2.54
CA ILE A 115 8.10 4.67 -3.57
C ILE A 115 9.46 4.12 -3.14
N ARG A 116 10.34 4.97 -2.58
CA ARG A 116 11.63 4.52 -2.03
C ARG A 116 11.48 3.50 -0.92
N SER A 117 10.49 3.69 -0.06
CA SER A 117 10.22 2.77 1.05
C SER A 117 9.75 1.40 0.53
N TYR A 118 8.97 1.37 -0.55
CA TYR A 118 8.58 0.12 -1.19
C TYR A 118 9.77 -0.62 -1.80
N ILE A 119 10.66 0.11 -2.48
CA ILE A 119 11.90 -0.45 -3.05
C ILE A 119 12.77 -1.03 -1.93
N ALA A 120 13.08 -0.24 -0.90
CA ALA A 120 13.92 -0.67 0.22
C ALA A 120 13.35 -1.91 0.92
N PHE A 121 12.04 -1.93 1.17
CA PHE A 121 11.38 -3.10 1.75
C PHE A 121 11.50 -4.33 0.85
N LEU A 122 11.21 -4.20 -0.45
CA LEU A 122 11.26 -5.34 -1.38
C LEU A 122 12.68 -5.87 -1.56
N GLU A 123 13.69 -5.00 -1.59
CA GLU A 123 15.10 -5.39 -1.64
C GLU A 123 15.49 -6.19 -0.39
N GLN A 124 15.11 -5.72 0.81
CA GLN A 124 15.30 -6.47 2.05
C GLN A 124 14.59 -7.82 2.02
N ARG A 125 13.33 -7.87 1.55
CA ARG A 125 12.59 -9.13 1.42
C ARG A 125 13.24 -10.10 0.43
N LEU A 126 13.86 -9.60 -0.64
CA LEU A 126 14.51 -10.43 -1.63
C LEU A 126 15.70 -11.20 -1.03
N GLU A 127 16.44 -10.58 -0.11
CA GLU A 127 17.52 -11.22 0.65
C GLU A 127 16.97 -12.29 1.60
N GLU A 128 15.86 -12.01 2.30
CA GLU A 128 15.23 -12.95 3.24
C GLU A 128 14.62 -14.18 2.55
N LEU A 129 14.11 -14.03 1.32
CA LEU A 129 13.52 -15.11 0.53
C LEU A 129 14.49 -16.26 0.21
N GLU A 130 15.81 -16.06 0.37
CA GLU A 130 16.79 -17.16 0.23
C GLU A 130 16.70 -18.18 1.36
N THR A 131 16.07 -17.80 2.48
CA THR A 131 16.01 -18.58 3.71
C THR A 131 14.60 -19.07 4.07
N MET A 132 13.57 -18.59 3.35
CA MET A 132 12.16 -18.90 3.64
C MET A 132 11.63 -19.98 2.70
N GLU A 133 10.93 -20.98 3.26
CA GLU A 133 10.23 -22.02 2.48
C GLU A 133 8.84 -21.55 2.00
N ASP A 134 8.20 -20.65 2.75
CA ASP A 134 6.85 -20.16 2.47
C ASP A 134 6.84 -18.91 1.60
N VAL A 135 5.83 -18.81 0.72
CA VAL A 135 5.63 -17.65 -0.16
C VAL A 135 4.65 -16.66 0.47
N TYR A 136 5.18 -15.50 0.87
CA TYR A 136 4.41 -14.39 1.42
C TYR A 136 4.12 -13.34 0.35
N HIS A 137 2.85 -13.19 -0.03
CA HIS A 137 2.47 -12.11 -0.94
C HIS A 137 2.51 -10.76 -0.21
N ILE A 138 2.73 -9.67 -0.92
CA ILE A 138 2.92 -8.35 -0.30
C ILE A 138 1.82 -7.43 -0.80
N ILE A 139 1.19 -6.69 0.11
CA ILE A 139 0.22 -5.63 -0.21
C ILE A 139 0.72 -4.32 0.39
N PHE A 140 1.10 -3.40 -0.48
CA PHE A 140 1.28 -2.01 -0.11
C PHE A 140 -0.07 -1.33 -0.09
N THR A 141 -0.43 -0.67 1.03
CA THR A 141 -1.72 0.01 1.11
C THR A 141 -1.73 1.23 2.02
N ASP A 142 -2.54 2.22 1.66
CA ASP A 142 -2.79 3.40 2.49
C ASP A 142 -3.70 3.05 3.67
N SER A 143 -3.51 3.71 4.81
CA SER A 143 -4.29 3.44 6.03
C SER A 143 -5.77 3.83 5.94
N ASP A 144 -6.15 4.59 4.91
CA ASP A 144 -7.53 5.01 4.65
C ASP A 144 -8.29 4.05 3.72
N ILE A 145 -7.70 2.88 3.41
CA ILE A 145 -8.34 1.80 2.65
C ILE A 145 -8.83 0.71 3.60
N ALA A 146 -10.06 0.22 3.35
CA ALA A 146 -10.61 -0.94 4.04
C ALA A 146 -10.53 -2.19 3.15
N VAL A 147 -9.79 -3.21 3.61
CA VAL A 147 -9.72 -4.53 2.95
C VAL A 147 -10.76 -5.45 3.55
N VAL A 148 -11.87 -5.67 2.83
CA VAL A 148 -13.08 -6.35 3.37
C VAL A 148 -13.13 -7.87 3.12
N THR A 149 -12.09 -8.44 2.52
CA THR A 149 -12.00 -9.87 2.15
C THR A 149 -10.55 -10.31 2.11
N ASP A 150 -10.31 -11.62 2.18
CA ASP A 150 -8.99 -12.19 1.90
C ASP A 150 -8.58 -11.90 0.43
N LEU A 151 -7.37 -11.41 0.26
CA LEU A 151 -6.76 -11.08 -1.02
C LEU A 151 -5.78 -12.17 -1.50
N GLY A 152 -5.63 -13.26 -0.74
CA GLY A 152 -4.73 -14.39 -0.99
C GLY A 152 -4.90 -15.06 -2.33
N ASP A 153 -6.10 -14.97 -2.88
CA ASP A 153 -6.40 -15.66 -4.12
C ASP A 153 -5.99 -14.86 -5.36
N ILE A 154 -5.58 -13.58 -5.26
CA ILE A 154 -5.17 -12.76 -6.42
C ILE A 154 -4.14 -13.52 -7.28
N PHE A 155 -3.08 -14.03 -6.67
CA PHE A 155 -2.01 -14.72 -7.38
C PHE A 155 -2.26 -16.22 -7.58
N LYS A 156 -3.26 -16.79 -6.91
CA LYS A 156 -3.78 -18.13 -7.25
C LYS A 156 -4.60 -18.09 -8.53
N ILE A 157 -5.47 -17.09 -8.66
CA ILE A 157 -6.32 -16.86 -9.84
C ILE A 157 -5.47 -16.38 -11.03
N TYR A 158 -4.44 -15.58 -10.77
CA TYR A 158 -3.53 -15.03 -11.77
C TYR A 158 -2.07 -15.45 -11.53
N PRO A 159 -1.73 -16.73 -11.78
CA PRO A 159 -0.43 -17.31 -11.41
C PRO A 159 0.75 -16.78 -12.24
N ASN A 160 0.48 -16.03 -13.32
CA ASN A 160 1.51 -15.39 -14.15
C ASN A 160 1.59 -13.87 -13.91
N CYS A 161 0.89 -13.37 -12.90
CA CYS A 161 0.92 -11.97 -12.52
C CYS A 161 1.98 -11.76 -11.43
N HIS A 162 2.88 -10.80 -11.62
CA HIS A 162 3.90 -10.44 -10.63
C HIS A 162 3.46 -9.29 -9.73
N LEU A 163 2.64 -8.38 -10.27
CA LEU A 163 2.24 -7.16 -9.60
C LEU A 163 0.84 -6.76 -10.07
N ALA A 164 -0.02 -6.34 -9.13
CA ALA A 164 -1.36 -5.85 -9.40
C ALA A 164 -1.53 -4.43 -8.83
N LEU A 165 -2.16 -3.56 -9.62
CA LEU A 165 -2.46 -2.16 -9.28
C LEU A 165 -3.97 -1.95 -9.26
N THR A 166 -4.42 -0.93 -8.54
CA THR A 166 -5.83 -0.52 -8.56
C THR A 166 -6.09 0.53 -9.63
N PHE A 167 -7.09 0.25 -10.47
CA PHE A 167 -7.57 1.19 -11.48
C PHE A 167 -8.71 2.05 -10.90
N ARG A 168 -8.69 3.36 -11.16
CA ARG A 168 -9.78 4.28 -10.80
C ARG A 168 -10.60 4.57 -12.04
N ASN A 169 -11.92 4.56 -11.90
CA ASN A 169 -12.84 4.98 -12.97
C ASN A 169 -12.87 6.53 -13.11
N ASN A 170 -11.70 7.15 -13.26
CA ASN A 170 -11.50 8.57 -13.50
C ASN A 170 -10.40 8.74 -14.57
N LYS A 171 -10.73 9.45 -15.66
CA LYS A 171 -9.83 9.67 -16.80
C LYS A 171 -8.54 10.43 -16.45
N GLY A 172 -8.56 11.28 -15.43
CA GLY A 172 -7.41 12.10 -15.05
C GLY A 172 -6.34 11.38 -14.22
N GLN A 173 -6.75 10.39 -13.42
CA GLN A 173 -5.88 9.62 -12.51
C GLN A 173 -6.30 8.14 -12.54
N PRO A 174 -6.03 7.44 -13.65
CA PRO A 174 -6.55 6.10 -13.88
C PRO A 174 -5.96 5.04 -12.95
N LEU A 175 -4.86 5.30 -12.23
CA LEU A 175 -4.27 4.36 -11.28
C LEU A 175 -4.18 4.98 -9.89
N ASN A 176 -4.41 4.16 -8.87
CA ASN A 176 -4.20 4.52 -7.47
C ASN A 176 -2.92 3.85 -6.94
N SER A 177 -2.01 4.65 -6.40
CA SER A 177 -0.82 4.16 -5.69
C SER A 177 -1.18 3.58 -4.32
N GLY A 178 -2.36 3.91 -3.78
CA GLY A 178 -2.87 3.50 -2.47
C GLY A 178 -3.08 2.01 -2.26
N PHE A 179 -3.02 1.20 -3.32
CA PHE A 179 -3.02 -0.26 -3.22
C PHE A 179 -2.17 -0.88 -4.33
N VAL A 180 -1.16 -1.66 -3.94
CA VAL A 180 -0.34 -2.46 -4.85
C VAL A 180 -0.13 -3.85 -4.25
N ALA A 181 -0.48 -4.91 -4.99
CA ALA A 181 -0.16 -6.27 -4.58
C ALA A 181 1.05 -6.79 -5.37
N VAL A 182 1.98 -7.45 -4.70
CA VAL A 182 3.19 -8.04 -5.26
C VAL A 182 3.23 -9.51 -4.93
N ARG A 183 3.52 -10.34 -5.94
CA ARG A 183 3.67 -11.77 -5.76
C ARG A 183 4.97 -12.05 -5.00
N GLY A 184 4.84 -12.78 -3.89
CA GLY A 184 5.95 -13.13 -2.99
C GLY A 184 7.04 -14.04 -3.53
N THR A 185 6.99 -14.45 -4.79
CA THR A 185 8.07 -15.28 -5.36
C THR A 185 9.30 -14.42 -5.63
N ARG A 186 10.49 -15.02 -5.69
CA ARG A 186 11.74 -14.29 -6.02
C ARG A 186 11.60 -13.47 -7.30
N ASP A 187 11.03 -14.05 -8.35
CA ASP A 187 10.76 -13.35 -9.62
C ASP A 187 9.72 -12.23 -9.45
N GLY A 188 8.65 -12.47 -8.69
CA GLY A 188 7.61 -11.46 -8.44
C GLY A 188 8.15 -10.24 -7.69
N VAL A 189 8.94 -10.46 -6.63
CA VAL A 189 9.58 -9.40 -5.85
C VAL A 189 10.63 -8.67 -6.69
N SER A 190 11.50 -9.39 -7.41
CA SER A 190 12.51 -8.78 -8.29
C SER A 190 11.88 -7.90 -9.36
N LYS A 191 10.83 -8.37 -10.02
CA LYS A 191 10.09 -7.60 -11.04
C LYS A 191 9.39 -6.38 -10.44
N ALA A 192 8.90 -6.48 -9.20
CA ALA A 192 8.34 -5.33 -8.51
C ALA A 192 9.39 -4.28 -8.15
N VAL A 193 10.60 -4.69 -7.74
CA VAL A 193 11.74 -3.77 -7.51
C VAL A 193 12.09 -3.03 -8.80
N GLU A 194 12.27 -3.75 -9.91
CA GLU A 194 12.53 -3.15 -11.24
C GLU A 194 11.44 -2.13 -11.59
N PHE A 195 10.17 -2.53 -11.48
CA PHE A 195 9.03 -1.66 -11.76
C PHE A 195 9.04 -0.39 -10.90
N PHE A 196 9.23 -0.49 -9.59
CA PHE A 196 9.22 0.69 -8.72
C PHE A 196 10.44 1.59 -8.94
N LYS A 197 11.60 1.04 -9.34
CA LYS A 197 12.77 1.85 -9.74
C LYS A 197 12.48 2.68 -10.99
N GLU A 198 11.80 2.11 -11.99
CA GLU A 198 11.35 2.88 -13.16
C GLU A 198 10.33 3.97 -12.78
N VAL A 199 9.40 3.66 -11.87
CA VAL A 199 8.43 4.64 -11.36
C VAL A 199 9.14 5.77 -10.61
N LEU A 200 10.16 5.44 -9.81
CA LEU A 200 10.97 6.42 -9.10
C LEU A 200 11.71 7.35 -10.08
N GLU A 201 12.32 6.78 -11.12
CA GLU A 201 13.01 7.55 -12.16
C GLU A 201 12.04 8.48 -12.91
N ALA A 202 10.89 7.95 -13.35
CA ALA A 202 9.85 8.73 -14.01
C ALA A 202 9.36 9.88 -13.13
N TYR A 203 9.19 9.64 -11.83
CA TYR A 203 8.84 10.67 -10.85
C TYR A 203 9.89 11.78 -10.81
N GLN A 204 11.16 11.41 -10.59
CA GLN A 204 12.25 12.36 -10.41
C GLN A 204 12.46 13.23 -11.65
N LEU A 205 12.35 12.66 -12.84
CA LEU A 205 12.53 13.38 -14.10
C LEU A 205 11.35 14.29 -14.45
N ASN A 206 10.11 13.81 -14.25
CA ASN A 206 8.94 14.43 -14.87
C ASN A 206 7.91 15.01 -13.87
N TYR A 207 7.90 14.53 -12.63
CA TYR A 207 6.80 14.76 -11.70
C TYR A 207 7.20 15.34 -10.32
N MET A 208 8.45 15.74 -10.14
CA MET A 208 8.90 16.43 -8.92
C MET A 208 8.07 17.68 -8.59
N LYS A 209 7.54 18.39 -9.60
CA LYS A 209 6.67 19.56 -9.39
C LYS A 209 5.28 19.21 -8.84
N ALA A 210 4.86 17.95 -8.97
CA ALA A 210 3.57 17.44 -8.48
C ALA A 210 3.68 16.70 -7.13
N SER A 211 4.82 16.85 -6.43
CA SER A 211 5.20 15.98 -5.31
C SER A 211 4.28 16.04 -4.09
N ARG A 212 3.49 17.09 -3.97
CA ARG A 212 2.57 17.31 -2.85
C ARG A 212 1.21 16.63 -2.99
N MET A 213 0.87 16.10 -4.17
CA MET A 213 -0.51 15.67 -4.40
C MET A 213 -0.65 14.42 -5.27
N LEU A 214 0.12 14.28 -6.36
CA LEU A 214 -0.14 13.26 -7.39
C LEU A 214 1.12 12.69 -8.06
N GLY A 215 2.32 13.05 -7.62
CA GLY A 215 3.55 12.72 -8.35
C GLY A 215 3.73 11.22 -8.57
N ASP A 216 3.40 10.40 -7.56
CA ASP A 216 3.52 8.94 -7.59
C ASP A 216 2.49 8.31 -8.54
N GLN A 217 1.24 8.77 -8.50
CA GLN A 217 0.18 8.31 -9.39
C GLN A 217 0.48 8.67 -10.85
N LEU A 218 0.99 9.88 -11.11
CA LEU A 218 1.38 10.30 -12.45
C LEU A 218 2.56 9.47 -12.97
N ALA A 219 3.57 9.22 -12.13
CA ALA A 219 4.70 8.37 -12.47
C ALA A 219 4.28 6.92 -12.74
N LEU A 220 3.41 6.34 -11.90
CA LEU A 220 2.83 5.01 -12.11
C LEU A 220 2.09 4.93 -13.44
N VAL A 221 1.23 5.91 -13.73
CA VAL A 221 0.49 5.95 -15.00
C VAL A 221 1.43 6.05 -16.19
N TRP A 222 2.50 6.84 -16.07
CA TRP A 222 3.51 6.96 -17.12
C TRP A 222 4.18 5.62 -17.43
N VAL A 223 4.70 4.93 -16.40
CA VAL A 223 5.38 3.63 -16.55
C VAL A 223 4.42 2.54 -17.02
N VAL A 224 3.21 2.45 -16.47
CA VAL A 224 2.25 1.44 -16.93
C VAL A 224 1.82 1.71 -18.38
N LYS A 225 1.74 2.98 -18.81
CA LYS A 225 1.45 3.33 -20.21
C LYS A 225 2.56 2.92 -21.16
N SER A 226 3.83 3.03 -20.76
CA SER A 226 4.96 2.64 -21.63
C SER A 226 4.98 1.12 -21.85
N HIS A 227 4.71 0.33 -20.81
CA HIS A 227 4.68 -1.14 -20.90
C HIS A 227 3.37 -1.70 -21.48
N LEU A 228 2.24 -1.08 -21.16
CA LEU A 228 0.90 -1.57 -21.53
C LEU A 228 0.01 -0.47 -22.15
N PRO A 229 0.36 0.09 -23.32
CA PRO A 229 -0.43 1.17 -23.95
C PRO A 229 -1.90 0.78 -24.21
N SER A 230 -2.14 -0.50 -24.51
CA SER A 230 -3.46 -1.03 -24.81
C SER A 230 -4.37 -1.16 -23.59
N ALA A 231 -3.81 -1.24 -22.37
CA ALA A 231 -4.59 -1.31 -21.14
C ALA A 231 -5.44 -0.04 -20.97
N PHE A 232 -4.84 1.15 -21.16
CA PHE A 232 -5.54 2.43 -21.00
C PHE A 232 -6.63 2.69 -22.03
N ARG A 233 -6.54 2.11 -23.23
CA ARG A 233 -7.61 2.18 -24.25
C ARG A 233 -8.84 1.36 -23.86
N LYS A 234 -8.66 0.27 -23.11
CA LYS A 234 -9.77 -0.58 -22.65
C LYS A 234 -10.51 0.05 -21.48
N PHE A 235 -9.83 0.86 -20.67
CA PHE A 235 -10.42 1.53 -19.52
C PHE A 235 -11.06 2.90 -19.80
N SER A 236 -10.80 3.50 -20.96
CA SER A 236 -11.43 4.77 -21.36
C SER A 236 -12.86 4.59 -21.89
N LYS A 237 -13.30 3.34 -22.12
CA LYS A 237 -14.66 3.02 -22.52
C LYS A 237 -15.56 2.92 -21.29
N HIS A 238 -16.60 3.75 -21.24
CA HIS A 238 -17.77 3.46 -20.44
C HIS A 238 -18.39 2.16 -21.01
N GLU A 239 -18.52 1.13 -20.20
CA GLU A 239 -19.56 0.14 -20.42
C GLU A 239 -20.81 0.75 -19.79
N ASP A 240 -21.73 1.18 -20.65
CA ASP A 240 -23.08 1.62 -20.28
C ASP A 240 -23.89 0.48 -19.66
#